data_AF-A0A937ND01-F1
#
_entry.id   AF-A0A937ND01-F1
#
_cell.length_a   1.000
_cell.length_b   1.000
_cell.length_c   1.000
_cell.angle_alpha   90.00
_cell.angle_beta   90.00
_cell.angle_gamma   90.00
#
_symmetry.space_group_name_H-M   'P 1'
#
loop_
_entity.id
_entity.type
_entity.pdbx_description
1 polymer ?
#
loop_
_entity_poly.entity_id
_entity_poly.type
_entity_poly.pdbx_seq_one_letter_code
_entity_poly.pdbx_strand_id
1 'polypeptide(L)'
;MAGNGNREQDQNPYVSPETTDPDYSSRGERRVLEFYWRHRDREPGVAGLVAKYVPSWCLVLLLMAVMVAIAALLVGTYAILIAAFAAGAMLGAMARDVGYCWRVARRWPLVRQVLDWKKIATLMETD
;
A
#
# COMPACT_ATOMS: atom_id res chain seq x y z
N MET A 1 26.55 49.95 33.91
CA MET A 1 25.36 49.20 33.47
C MET A 1 25.48 48.93 31.98
N ALA A 2 25.67 47.68 31.57
CA ALA A 2 25.28 47.13 30.27
C ALA A 2 25.65 45.64 30.29
N GLY A 3 24.66 44.79 30.56
CA GLY A 3 24.82 43.34 30.56
C GLY A 3 25.00 42.82 29.15
N ASN A 4 26.06 42.06 28.94
CA ASN A 4 26.32 41.33 27.70
C ASN A 4 25.69 39.94 27.81
N GLY A 5 24.37 39.90 27.76
CA GLY A 5 23.60 38.68 27.57
C GLY A 5 23.13 38.64 26.12
N ASN A 6 23.50 37.59 25.39
CA ASN A 6 22.92 37.09 24.13
C ASN A 6 24.06 36.65 23.20
N ARG A 7 24.39 35.36 23.23
CA ARG A 7 24.87 34.57 22.08
C ARG A 7 25.05 33.09 22.45
N GLU A 8 24.07 32.52 23.12
CA GLU A 8 23.76 31.09 23.01
C GLU A 8 22.44 31.02 22.23
N GLN A 9 22.53 31.33 20.93
CA GLN A 9 21.50 30.91 20.00
C GLN A 9 21.65 29.40 19.89
N ASP A 10 20.71 28.71 20.53
CA ASP A 10 20.27 27.36 20.25
C ASP A 10 20.58 26.95 18.80
N GLN A 11 21.72 26.28 18.60
CA GLN A 11 21.86 25.33 17.50
C GLN A 11 21.02 24.12 17.88
N ASN A 12 19.71 24.28 17.81
CA ASN A 12 18.82 23.15 17.77
C ASN A 12 18.99 22.51 16.37
N PRO A 13 19.58 21.31 16.24
CA PRO A 13 19.70 20.64 14.95
C PRO A 13 18.35 20.21 14.38
N TYR A 14 17.25 20.46 15.10
CA TYR A 14 15.86 20.26 14.67
C TYR A 14 15.16 21.55 14.24
N VAL A 15 15.89 22.58 13.78
CA VAL A 15 15.29 23.59 12.91
C VAL A 15 14.89 22.86 11.63
N SER A 16 13.65 22.36 11.62
CA SER A 16 13.01 21.78 10.44
C SER A 16 13.21 22.76 9.29
N PRO A 17 13.77 22.32 8.15
CA PRO A 17 13.80 23.16 6.98
C PRO A 17 12.36 23.60 6.72
N GLU A 18 12.19 24.92 6.75
CA GLU A 18 11.21 25.69 6.02
C GLU A 18 10.25 24.78 5.24
N THR A 19 9.00 24.73 5.72
CA THR A 19 7.86 24.07 5.08
C THR A 19 7.73 24.59 3.65
N THR A 20 8.54 24.02 2.76
CA THR A 20 8.20 23.86 1.37
C THR A 20 6.95 23.01 1.47
N ASP A 21 5.79 23.64 1.26
CA ASP A 21 4.52 22.93 1.18
C ASP A 21 4.79 21.75 0.27
N PRO A 22 4.79 20.50 0.77
CA PRO A 22 5.12 19.38 -0.08
C PRO A 22 3.99 19.39 -1.09
N ASP A 23 4.33 19.73 -2.34
CA ASP A 23 3.39 19.66 -3.44
C ASP A 23 3.07 18.18 -3.61
N TYR A 24 2.10 17.68 -2.82
CA TYR A 24 1.57 16.33 -2.85
C TYR A 24 0.69 16.13 -4.10
N SER A 25 1.07 16.78 -5.21
CA SER A 25 0.37 16.80 -6.50
C SER A 25 0.57 15.52 -7.29
N SER A 26 1.44 14.61 -6.83
CA SER A 26 1.57 13.31 -7.46
C SER A 26 0.26 12.53 -7.30
N ARG A 27 -0.34 12.13 -8.43
CA ARG A 27 -1.59 11.35 -8.45
C ARG A 27 -1.53 10.08 -7.56
N GLY A 28 -0.33 9.59 -7.28
CA GLY A 28 -0.08 8.45 -6.40
C GLY A 28 -0.28 8.78 -4.92
N GLU A 29 0.31 9.87 -4.42
CA GLU A 29 0.15 10.30 -3.03
C GLU A 29 -1.29 10.62 -2.70
N ARG A 30 -2.02 11.26 -3.63
CA ARG A 30 -3.43 11.57 -3.46
C ARG A 30 -4.29 10.32 -3.28
N ARG A 31 -4.06 9.25 -4.06
CA ARG A 31 -4.77 7.96 -3.89
C ARG A 31 -4.46 7.31 -2.55
N VAL A 32 -3.22 7.47 -2.08
CA VAL A 32 -2.78 6.94 -0.79
C VAL A 32 -3.47 7.70 0.35
N LEU A 33 -3.52 9.03 0.29
CA LEU A 33 -4.26 9.89 1.22
C LEU A 33 -5.76 9.57 1.24
N GLU A 34 -6.38 9.43 0.07
CA GLU A 34 -7.80 9.07 -0.05
C GLU A 34 -8.07 7.69 0.58
N PHE A 35 -7.17 6.73 0.37
CA PHE A 35 -7.24 5.42 1.00
C PHE A 35 -7.14 5.54 2.54
N TYR A 36 -6.20 6.34 3.04
CA TYR A 36 -6.03 6.58 4.49
C TYR A 36 -7.25 7.24 5.12
N TRP A 37 -7.79 8.28 4.46
CA TRP A 37 -8.98 8.99 4.94
C TRP A 37 -10.19 8.06 5.02
N ARG A 38 -10.44 7.27 3.97
CA ARG A 38 -11.57 6.33 3.92
C ARG A 38 -11.50 5.24 4.99
N HIS A 39 -10.31 4.89 5.46
CA HIS A 39 -10.10 3.85 6.48
C HIS A 39 -9.72 4.41 7.86
N ARG A 40 -9.84 5.72 8.09
CA ARG A 40 -9.49 6.38 9.35
C ARG A 40 -10.18 5.75 10.57
N ASP A 41 -11.47 5.47 10.45
CA ASP A 41 -12.33 5.03 11.56
C ASP A 41 -12.60 3.52 11.57
N ARG A 42 -12.13 2.78 10.55
CA ARG A 42 -12.27 1.32 10.47
C ARG A 42 -10.91 0.68 10.32
N GLU A 43 -10.60 -0.28 11.19
CA GLU A 43 -9.45 -1.13 10.96
C GLU A 43 -9.64 -1.83 9.60
N PRO A 44 -8.70 -1.69 8.66
CA PRO A 44 -8.75 -2.42 7.41
C PRO A 44 -8.64 -3.91 7.75
N GLY A 45 -9.78 -4.57 7.90
CA GLY A 45 -9.84 -6.00 8.12
C GLY A 45 -9.13 -6.69 6.95
N VAL A 46 -8.25 -7.65 7.25
CA VAL A 46 -7.50 -8.40 6.24
C VAL A 46 -8.45 -8.96 5.17
N ALA A 47 -9.64 -9.42 5.58
CA ALA A 47 -10.68 -9.90 4.68
C ALA A 47 -11.21 -8.82 3.72
N GLY A 48 -11.34 -7.56 4.15
CA GLY A 48 -11.80 -6.45 3.31
C GLY A 48 -10.76 -6.02 2.29
N LEU A 49 -9.47 -6.02 2.66
CA LEU A 49 -8.39 -5.80 1.68
C LEU A 49 -8.33 -6.94 0.67
N VAL A 50 -8.35 -8.19 1.14
CA VAL A 50 -8.29 -9.37 0.28
C VAL A 50 -9.49 -9.40 -0.67
N ALA A 51 -10.69 -9.05 -0.21
CA ALA A 51 -11.90 -8.98 -1.04
C ALA A 51 -11.74 -8.02 -2.24
N LYS A 52 -10.98 -6.93 -2.10
CA LYS A 52 -10.70 -6.01 -3.20
C LYS A 52 -9.79 -6.62 -4.28
N TYR A 53 -8.93 -7.57 -3.90
CA TYR A 53 -8.04 -8.28 -4.83
C TYR A 53 -8.70 -9.50 -5.48
N VAL A 54 -9.84 -9.99 -4.96
CA VAL A 54 -10.60 -11.12 -5.53
C VAL A 54 -10.85 -10.98 -7.03
N PRO A 55 -11.38 -9.87 -7.58
CA PRO A 55 -11.59 -9.76 -9.03
C PRO A 55 -10.29 -9.84 -9.84
N SER A 56 -9.18 -9.32 -9.30
CA SER A 56 -7.86 -9.45 -9.91
C SER A 56 -7.39 -10.91 -9.91
N TRP A 57 -7.56 -11.61 -8.78
CA TRP A 57 -7.25 -13.04 -8.67
C TRP A 57 -8.10 -13.91 -9.59
N CYS A 58 -9.38 -13.61 -9.75
CA CYS A 58 -10.27 -14.27 -10.71
C CYS A 58 -9.79 -14.09 -12.15
N LEU A 59 -9.30 -12.91 -12.51
CA LEU A 59 -8.77 -12.64 -13.85
C LEU A 59 -7.47 -13.40 -14.12
N VAL A 60 -6.57 -13.46 -13.13
CA VAL A 60 -5.35 -14.28 -13.21
C VAL A 60 -5.68 -15.77 -13.34
N LEU A 61 -6.65 -16.25 -12.57
CA LEU A 61 -7.18 -17.61 -12.66
C LEU A 61 -7.73 -17.93 -14.04
N LEU A 62 -8.51 -17.03 -14.61
CA LEU A 62 -9.07 -17.18 -15.94
C LEU A 62 -7.97 -17.28 -17.01
N LEU A 63 -7.01 -16.36 -16.99
CA LEU A 63 -5.87 -16.38 -17.91
C LEU A 63 -5.08 -17.68 -17.83
N MET A 64 -4.88 -18.19 -16.61
CA MET A 64 -4.19 -19.45 -16.36
C MET A 64 -4.96 -20.66 -16.87
N ALA A 65 -6.28 -20.70 -16.66
CA ALA A 65 -7.12 -21.74 -17.22
C ALA A 65 -7.05 -21.77 -18.76
N VAL A 66 -7.02 -20.60 -19.40
CA VAL A 66 -6.83 -20.47 -20.85
C VAL A 66 -5.46 -20.99 -21.27
N MET A 67 -4.39 -20.61 -20.58
CA MET A 67 -3.03 -21.10 -20.88
C MET A 67 -2.91 -22.62 -20.76
N VAL A 68 -3.50 -23.21 -19.71
CA VAL A 68 -3.54 -24.67 -19.52
C VAL A 68 -4.36 -25.35 -20.62
N ALA A 69 -5.50 -24.78 -21.02
CA ALA A 69 -6.31 -25.30 -22.11
C ALA A 69 -5.55 -25.28 -23.45
N ILE A 70 -4.85 -24.19 -23.77
CA ILE A 70 -4.02 -24.08 -24.97
C ILE A 70 -2.88 -25.11 -24.92
N ALA A 71 -2.19 -25.24 -23.79
CA ALA A 71 -1.11 -26.21 -23.63
C ALA A 71 -1.59 -27.66 -23.76
N ALA A 72 -2.79 -27.96 -23.23
CA ALA A 72 -3.41 -29.28 -23.36
C ALA A 72 -3.74 -29.62 -24.82
N LEU A 73 -4.25 -28.64 -25.58
CA LEU A 73 -4.55 -28.80 -27.01
C LEU A 73 -3.29 -28.96 -27.88
N LEU A 74 -2.21 -28.26 -27.55
CA LEU A 74 -0.98 -28.25 -28.37
C LEU A 74 -0.02 -29.39 -28.04
N VAL A 75 0.10 -29.76 -26.77
CA VAL A 75 1.24 -30.57 -26.30
C VAL A 75 0.83 -31.78 -25.48
N GLY A 76 -0.48 -32.00 -25.22
CA GLY A 76 -1.12 -33.23 -24.69
C GLY A 76 -0.45 -33.92 -23.49
N THR A 77 0.73 -34.50 -23.71
CA THR A 77 1.60 -35.19 -22.75
C THR A 77 2.14 -34.31 -21.63
N TYR A 78 2.43 -33.02 -21.86
CA TYR A 78 3.01 -32.14 -20.83
C TYR A 78 1.98 -31.28 -20.07
N ALA A 79 0.69 -31.44 -20.36
CA ALA A 79 -0.37 -30.62 -19.79
C ALA A 79 -0.39 -30.68 -18.25
N ILE A 80 -0.14 -31.85 -17.66
CA ILE A 80 -0.10 -32.04 -16.20
C ILE A 80 1.05 -31.27 -15.55
N LEU A 81 2.26 -31.30 -16.14
CA LEU A 81 3.41 -30.60 -15.59
C LEU A 81 3.23 -29.07 -15.67
N ILE A 82 2.68 -28.59 -16.80
CA ILE A 82 2.35 -27.18 -16.98
C ILE A 82 1.28 -26.74 -15.98
N ALA A 83 0.23 -27.54 -15.78
CA ALA A 83 -0.82 -27.26 -14.80
C ALA A 83 -0.27 -27.25 -13.36
N ALA A 84 0.63 -28.17 -13.01
CA ALA A 84 1.24 -28.20 -11.68
C ALA A 84 2.12 -26.97 -11.42
N PHE A 85 2.97 -26.59 -12.39
CA PHE A 85 3.79 -25.39 -12.30
C PHE A 85 2.92 -24.12 -12.20
N ALA A 86 1.87 -24.07 -13.02
CA ALA A 86 0.88 -22.99 -13.01
C ALA A 86 0.19 -22.87 -11.62
N ALA A 87 -0.28 -23.98 -11.05
CA ALA A 87 -0.88 -23.99 -9.73
C ALA A 87 0.10 -23.53 -8.64
N GLY A 88 1.36 -23.97 -8.70
CA GLY A 88 2.41 -23.53 -7.77
C GLY A 88 2.70 -22.03 -7.86
N ALA A 89 2.84 -21.49 -9.08
CA ALA A 89 3.04 -20.06 -9.31
C ALA A 89 1.86 -19.23 -8.77
N MET A 90 0.63 -19.73 -8.91
CA MET A 90 -0.56 -19.08 -8.40
C MET A 90 -0.61 -19.06 -6.86
N LEU A 91 -0.36 -20.20 -6.23
CA LEU A 91 -0.27 -20.29 -4.77
C LEU A 91 0.80 -19.33 -4.22
N GLY A 92 1.95 -19.23 -4.90
CA GLY A 92 3.01 -18.28 -4.55
C GLY A 92 2.57 -16.82 -4.69
N ALA A 93 1.87 -16.47 -5.78
CA ALA A 93 1.36 -15.12 -6.00
C ALA A 93 0.30 -14.73 -4.94
N MET A 94 -0.65 -15.64 -4.65
CA MET A 94 -1.66 -15.43 -3.61
C MET A 94 -1.01 -15.28 -2.23
N ALA A 95 -0.05 -16.13 -1.88
CA ALA A 95 0.68 -16.04 -0.61
C ALA A 95 1.43 -14.70 -0.48
N ARG A 96 2.02 -14.20 -1.57
CA ARG A 96 2.67 -12.88 -1.61
C ARG A 96 1.69 -11.74 -1.32
N ASP A 97 0.52 -11.75 -1.94
CA ASP A 97 -0.51 -10.71 -1.77
C ASP A 97 -1.12 -10.74 -0.36
N VAL A 98 -1.41 -11.93 0.15
CA VAL A 98 -1.86 -12.12 1.53
C VAL A 98 -0.80 -11.63 2.52
N GLY A 99 0.48 -11.95 2.28
CA GLY A 99 1.59 -11.47 3.10
C GLY A 99 1.79 -9.96 3.04
N TYR A 100 1.45 -9.30 1.93
CA TYR A 100 1.41 -7.85 1.83
C TYR A 100 0.26 -7.26 2.65
N CYS A 101 -0.95 -7.78 2.47
CA CYS A 101 -2.14 -7.36 3.22
C CYS A 101 -1.96 -7.52 4.73
N TRP A 102 -1.38 -8.64 5.18
CA TRP A 102 -1.06 -8.88 6.59
C TRP A 102 -0.10 -7.82 7.12
N ARG A 103 1.00 -7.54 6.40
CA ARG A 103 1.98 -6.53 6.82
C ARG A 103 1.36 -5.14 6.93
N VAL A 104 0.51 -4.76 5.98
CA VAL A 104 -0.22 -3.49 6.04
C VAL A 104 -1.16 -3.45 7.23
N ALA A 105 -1.98 -4.49 7.45
CA ALA A 105 -2.90 -4.57 8.57
C ALA A 105 -2.17 -4.48 9.92
N ARG A 106 -1.03 -5.18 10.06
CA ARG A 106 -0.21 -5.15 11.29
C ARG A 106 0.44 -3.79 11.54
N ARG A 107 0.78 -3.04 10.48
CA ARG A 107 1.39 -1.70 10.58
C ARG A 107 0.35 -0.59 10.71
N TRP A 108 -0.91 -0.85 10.36
CA TRP A 108 -2.00 0.11 10.43
C TRP A 108 -2.11 0.87 11.76
N PRO A 109 -2.07 0.23 12.96
CA PRO A 109 -2.18 0.97 14.22
C PRO A 109 -1.04 1.97 14.44
N LEU A 110 0.18 1.62 14.00
CA LEU A 110 1.33 2.53 14.07
C LEU A 110 1.14 3.72 13.12
N VAL A 111 0.73 3.45 11.88
CA VAL A 111 0.47 4.49 10.88
C VAL A 111 -0.64 5.43 11.37
N ARG A 112 -1.69 4.91 12.02
CA ARG A 112 -2.79 5.70 12.57
C ARG A 112 -2.35 6.65 13.69
N GLN A 113 -1.36 6.28 14.49
CA GLN A 113 -0.82 7.12 15.57
C GLN A 113 0.13 8.20 15.06
N VAL A 114 0.86 7.92 13.97
CA VAL A 114 1.85 8.85 13.41
C VAL A 114 1.22 9.85 12.44
N LEU A 115 0.09 9.50 11.80
CA LEU A 115 -0.60 10.40 10.88
C LEU A 115 -1.24 11.58 11.61
N ASP A 116 -0.88 12.80 11.23
CA ASP A 116 -1.59 14.00 11.63
C ASP A 116 -2.91 14.14 10.83
N TRP A 117 -3.98 13.61 11.42
CA TRP A 117 -5.31 13.65 10.83
C TRP A 117 -5.86 15.05 10.61
N LYS A 118 -5.38 16.06 11.36
CA LYS A 118 -5.81 17.45 11.16
C LYS A 118 -5.21 18.00 9.87
N LYS A 119 -3.92 17.76 9.64
CA LYS A 119 -3.24 18.15 8.40
C LYS A 119 -3.86 17.49 7.16
N ILE A 120 -4.31 16.24 7.29
CA ILE A 120 -4.99 15.53 6.19
C ILE A 120 -6.38 16.12 5.93
N ALA A 121 -7.13 16.48 6.97
CA ALA A 121 -8.45 17.08 6.82
C ALA A 121 -8.36 18.42 6.06
N THR A 122 -7.41 19.28 6.42
CA THR A 122 -7.20 20.56 5.72
C THR A 122 -6.83 20.37 4.25
N LEU A 123 -6.02 19.35 3.93
CA LEU A 123 -5.67 19.03 2.54
C LEU A 123 -6.86 18.50 1.73
N MET A 124 -7.85 17.89 2.38
CA MET A 124 -9.07 17.38 1.74
C MET A 124 -10.16 18.47 1.60
N GLU A 125 -10.12 19.53 2.40
CA GLU A 125 -11.07 20.66 2.40
C GLU A 125 -10.65 21.81 1.47
N THR A 126 -9.39 21.84 1.02
CA THR A 126 -8.85 22.89 0.12
C THR A 126 -9.15 22.61 -1.37
N ASP A 127 -9.86 21.51 -1.67
CA ASP A 127 -10.48 21.20 -2.97
C ASP A 127 -11.98 21.54 -2.95
#